data_AF-A0A970FRP3-F1
#
_entry.id   AF-A0A970FRP3-F1
#
_cell.length_a   1.000
_cell.length_b   1.000
_cell.length_c   1.000
_cell.angle_alpha   90.00
_cell.angle_beta   90.00
_cell.angle_gamma   90.00
#
_symmetry.space_group_name_H-M   'P 1'
#
loop_
_entity.id
_entity.type
_entity.pdbx_description
1 polymer ?
#
loop_
_entity_poly.entity_id
_entity_poly.type
_entity_poly.pdbx_seq_one_letter_code
_entity_poly.pdbx_strand_id
1 'polypeptide(L)'
;MEQKLNIGMSQVDITPPAPVTLLGQFYTRISTHAESPLMASVFAAETQDDALILCTLDLCCVDLAFSNQVRALIRERCPDLPVEKVIFSATHTHTGPVYYEEIKSLHVAARYLPPGIRFKETAEDIPDEVWMPDRCGPYIAERICEAVCVAWARRGPASISPSFGRAVVGHCRRVVYDDDSAKMYGTAETVNFRELEGGNDSGIELMYVFGDQKKPLGALVNVACPSQCVEGERYISSDYWGKARDRVKAQLGDDFVVLGLCGAGGDQSPRDLIRRSANKKRRTDPNMFGLDGA
;
A
#
# COMPACT_ATOMS: atom_id res chain seq x y z
N MET A 1 7.95 -36.81 9.86
CA MET A 1 8.96 -35.76 10.06
C MET A 1 8.24 -34.44 9.92
N GLU A 2 8.36 -33.52 10.89
CA GLU A 2 7.86 -32.15 10.71
C GLU A 2 8.54 -31.55 9.48
N GLN A 3 7.76 -30.99 8.55
CA GLN A 3 8.33 -30.27 7.42
C GLN A 3 9.07 -29.05 7.94
N LYS A 4 10.37 -28.98 7.64
CA LYS A 4 11.21 -27.85 8.03
C LYS A 4 10.84 -26.64 7.16
N LEU A 5 10.39 -25.57 7.81
CA LEU A 5 10.08 -24.30 7.17
C LEU A 5 11.29 -23.38 7.33
N ASN A 6 11.86 -22.93 6.21
CA ASN A 6 12.88 -21.89 6.24
C ASN A 6 12.27 -20.57 5.78
N ILE A 7 12.48 -19.49 6.54
CA ILE A 7 11.96 -18.16 6.22
C ILE A 7 13.11 -17.15 6.26
N GLY A 8 13.11 -16.27 5.28
CA GLY A 8 13.95 -15.08 5.24
C GLY A 8 13.06 -13.85 5.04
N MET A 9 13.43 -12.76 5.71
CA MET A 9 12.72 -11.49 5.61
C MET A 9 13.71 -10.37 5.27
N SER A 10 13.23 -9.40 4.50
CA SER A 10 13.99 -8.20 4.19
C SER A 10 13.05 -7.02 4.05
N GLN A 11 13.60 -5.82 4.19
CA GLN A 11 12.90 -4.58 3.91
C GLN A 11 13.90 -3.61 3.30
N VAL A 12 13.47 -2.85 2.30
CA VAL A 12 14.32 -1.89 1.61
C VAL A 12 13.55 -0.63 1.24
N ASP A 13 14.22 0.51 1.29
CA ASP A 13 13.68 1.79 0.82
C ASP A 13 13.63 1.82 -0.71
N ILE A 14 12.45 2.12 -1.24
CA ILE A 14 12.14 2.27 -2.67
C ILE A 14 11.78 3.72 -3.06
N THR A 15 11.95 4.68 -2.15
CA THR A 15 11.64 6.10 -2.37
C THR A 15 12.54 6.67 -3.47
N PRO A 16 11.98 7.21 -4.57
CA PRO A 16 12.78 7.89 -5.57
C PRO A 16 13.54 9.08 -4.96
N PRO A 17 14.82 9.30 -5.31
CA PRO A 17 15.65 10.34 -4.73
C PRO A 17 15.41 11.74 -5.34
N ALA A 18 14.26 11.95 -5.99
CA ALA A 18 13.91 13.16 -6.73
C ALA A 18 12.41 13.44 -6.59
N PRO A 19 11.94 14.67 -6.90
CA PRO A 19 10.51 14.93 -7.04
C PRO A 19 9.88 13.97 -8.05
N VAL A 20 8.64 13.54 -7.81
CA VAL A 20 7.89 12.61 -8.66
C VAL A 20 6.48 13.11 -8.89
N THR A 21 5.83 12.61 -9.93
CA THR A 21 4.36 12.66 -10.01
C THR A 21 3.76 11.63 -9.07
N LEU A 22 2.68 11.99 -8.36
CA LEU A 22 2.03 11.15 -7.35
C LEU A 22 0.79 10.43 -7.91
N LEU A 23 0.73 9.12 -7.70
CA LEU A 23 -0.38 8.26 -8.13
C LEU A 23 -1.50 8.18 -7.08
N GLY A 24 -2.74 7.95 -7.51
CA GLY A 24 -3.91 7.70 -6.65
C GLY A 24 -5.01 8.77 -6.73
N GLN A 25 -4.75 9.91 -7.36
CA GLN A 25 -5.77 10.93 -7.61
C GLN A 25 -5.99 11.14 -9.11
N PHE A 26 -7.15 11.70 -9.46
CA PHE A 26 -7.54 11.97 -10.85
C PHE A 26 -6.96 13.27 -11.43
N TYR A 27 -5.90 13.79 -10.83
CA TYR A 27 -5.22 15.00 -11.27
C TYR A 27 -3.74 14.89 -10.92
N THR A 28 -2.89 15.58 -11.70
CA THR A 28 -1.45 15.58 -11.48
C THR A 28 -1.12 16.25 -10.15
N ARG A 29 -0.21 15.64 -9.40
CA ARG A 29 0.42 16.21 -8.21
C ARG A 29 1.90 15.92 -8.28
N ILE A 30 2.72 16.91 -8.00
CA ILE A 30 4.18 16.77 -7.90
C ILE A 30 4.56 16.77 -6.42
N SER A 31 5.38 15.80 -6.02
CA SER A 31 5.87 15.71 -4.65
C SER A 31 6.83 16.85 -4.32
N THR A 32 6.66 17.46 -3.15
CA THR A 32 7.52 18.52 -2.63
C THR A 32 8.69 18.00 -1.80
N HIS A 33 8.51 16.85 -1.13
CA HIS A 33 9.50 16.15 -0.31
C HIS A 33 8.98 14.73 0.01
N ALA A 34 9.80 13.91 0.66
CA ALA A 34 9.37 12.66 1.29
C ALA A 34 9.16 12.89 2.81
N GLU A 35 7.93 12.67 3.29
CA GLU A 35 7.59 12.71 4.72
C GLU A 35 8.01 11.41 5.41
N SER A 36 7.81 10.28 4.75
CA SER A 36 8.24 8.95 5.19
C SER A 36 8.71 8.14 4.00
N PRO A 37 9.65 7.20 4.21
CA PRO A 37 10.12 6.35 3.13
C PRO A 37 9.03 5.39 2.68
N LEU A 38 9.05 5.07 1.40
CA LEU A 38 8.30 3.97 0.80
C LEU A 38 9.15 2.71 0.90
N MET A 39 8.57 1.62 1.41
CA MET A 39 9.28 0.38 1.63
C MET A 39 8.80 -0.74 0.69
N ALA A 40 9.72 -1.55 0.21
CA ALA A 40 9.44 -2.92 -0.24
C ALA A 40 9.82 -3.89 0.87
N SER A 41 8.85 -4.63 1.39
CA SER A 41 9.02 -5.60 2.47
C SER A 41 8.77 -7.00 1.94
N VAL A 42 9.67 -7.94 2.20
CA VAL A 42 9.65 -9.26 1.60
C VAL A 42 9.66 -10.35 2.66
N PHE A 43 8.80 -11.35 2.45
CA PHE A 43 8.73 -12.61 3.16
C PHE A 43 9.01 -13.70 2.13
N ALA A 44 10.08 -14.45 2.32
CA ALA A 44 10.43 -15.58 1.48
C ALA A 44 10.42 -16.85 2.34
N ALA A 45 9.52 -17.77 2.04
CA ALA A 45 9.41 -19.06 2.71
C ALA A 45 9.72 -20.19 1.74
N GLU A 46 10.40 -21.21 2.24
CA GLU A 46 10.58 -22.47 1.52
C GLU A 46 10.36 -23.67 2.45
N THR A 47 9.91 -24.76 1.85
CA THR A 47 9.97 -26.11 2.39
C THR A 47 10.93 -26.92 1.52
N GLN A 48 11.01 -28.25 1.72
CA GLN A 48 11.78 -29.11 0.83
C GLN A 48 11.23 -29.16 -0.60
N ASP A 49 9.92 -28.95 -0.77
CA ASP A 49 9.21 -29.23 -2.02
C ASP A 49 8.67 -27.97 -2.72
N ASP A 50 8.50 -26.86 -2.00
CA ASP A 50 7.90 -25.64 -2.55
C ASP A 50 8.36 -24.37 -1.83
N ALA A 51 8.11 -23.22 -2.46
CA ALA A 51 8.41 -21.88 -1.95
C ALA A 51 7.27 -20.89 -2.19
N LEU A 52 7.23 -19.85 -1.36
CA LEU A 52 6.34 -18.71 -1.47
C LEU A 52 7.14 -17.44 -1.18
N ILE A 53 7.07 -16.46 -2.07
CA ILE A 53 7.68 -15.15 -1.85
C ILE A 53 6.58 -14.10 -1.93
N LEU A 54 6.37 -13.34 -0.87
CA LEU A 54 5.46 -12.22 -0.82
C LEU A 54 6.24 -10.92 -0.68
N CYS A 55 6.04 -9.99 -1.60
CA CYS A 55 6.66 -8.67 -1.61
C CYS A 55 5.56 -7.60 -1.54
N THR A 56 5.48 -6.89 -0.42
CA THR A 56 4.53 -5.79 -0.21
C THR A 56 5.22 -4.46 -0.45
N LEU A 57 4.58 -3.57 -1.21
CA LEU A 57 5.12 -2.31 -1.67
C LEU A 57 4.28 -1.15 -1.13
N ASP A 58 4.94 -0.12 -0.60
CA ASP A 58 4.28 1.17 -0.33
C ASP A 58 4.06 1.94 -1.64
N LEU A 59 3.11 1.45 -2.44
CA LEU A 59 2.68 2.03 -3.72
C LEU A 59 1.15 2.03 -3.80
N CYS A 60 0.60 2.73 -4.79
CA CYS A 60 -0.84 2.76 -5.02
C CYS A 60 -1.35 1.40 -5.51
N CYS A 61 -0.71 0.79 -6.49
CA CYS A 61 -1.11 -0.52 -7.02
C CYS A 61 0.12 -1.21 -7.57
N VAL A 62 -0.06 -2.43 -8.09
CA VAL A 62 1.00 -3.20 -8.77
C VAL A 62 0.59 -3.45 -10.21
N ASP A 63 1.36 -2.93 -11.16
CA ASP A 63 1.16 -3.16 -12.58
C ASP A 63 1.76 -4.50 -13.05
N LEU A 64 1.13 -5.13 -14.05
CA LEU A 64 1.54 -6.43 -14.58
C LEU A 64 2.83 -6.36 -15.40
N ALA A 65 2.97 -5.37 -16.28
CA ALA A 65 4.17 -5.21 -17.10
C ALA A 65 5.38 -4.90 -16.21
N PHE A 66 5.19 -4.01 -15.24
CA PHE A 66 6.18 -3.73 -14.20
C PHE A 66 6.54 -4.98 -13.39
N SER A 67 5.56 -5.76 -12.94
CA SER A 67 5.82 -7.02 -12.22
C SER A 67 6.68 -7.97 -13.06
N ASN A 68 6.41 -8.08 -14.36
CA ASN A 68 7.20 -8.92 -15.27
C ASN A 68 8.62 -8.41 -15.45
N GLN A 69 8.83 -7.09 -15.49
CA GLN A 69 10.16 -6.47 -15.48
C GLN A 69 10.94 -6.84 -14.20
N VAL A 70 10.31 -6.71 -13.02
CA VAL A 70 10.95 -7.09 -11.75
C VAL A 70 11.30 -8.59 -11.75
N ARG A 71 10.41 -9.45 -12.24
CA ARG A 71 10.69 -10.90 -12.37
C ARG A 71 11.86 -11.17 -13.31
N ALA A 72 12.01 -10.43 -14.40
CA ALA A 72 13.15 -10.58 -15.29
C ALA A 72 14.47 -10.24 -14.58
N LEU A 73 14.52 -9.15 -13.82
CA LEU A 73 15.69 -8.78 -13.00
C LEU A 73 16.01 -9.86 -11.95
N ILE A 74 14.99 -10.43 -11.30
CA ILE A 74 15.17 -11.49 -10.31
C ILE A 74 15.77 -12.74 -10.96
N ARG A 75 15.27 -13.16 -12.14
CA ARG A 75 15.83 -14.32 -12.87
C ARG A 75 17.31 -14.16 -13.17
N GLU A 76 17.73 -12.94 -13.51
CA GLU A 76 19.14 -12.64 -13.81
C GLU A 76 20.01 -12.68 -12.56
N ARG A 77 19.55 -12.10 -11.44
CA ARG A 77 20.37 -11.93 -10.22
C ARG A 77 20.29 -13.09 -9.23
N CYS A 78 19.20 -13.83 -9.23
CA CYS A 78 18.95 -14.92 -8.31
C CYS A 78 18.31 -16.09 -9.06
N PRO A 79 19.08 -16.79 -9.91
CA PRO A 79 18.57 -17.82 -10.81
C PRO A 79 17.95 -19.02 -10.07
N ASP A 80 18.34 -19.27 -8.82
CA ASP A 80 17.79 -20.35 -7.98
C ASP A 80 16.46 -19.99 -7.32
N LEU A 81 16.00 -18.75 -7.43
CA LEU A 81 14.72 -18.31 -6.89
C LEU A 81 13.59 -18.69 -7.87
N PRO A 82 12.55 -19.44 -7.44
CA PRO A 82 11.42 -19.80 -8.27
C PRO A 82 10.53 -18.56 -8.51
N VAL A 83 10.89 -17.76 -9.51
CA VAL A 83 10.36 -16.42 -9.72
C VAL A 83 8.84 -16.37 -9.92
N GLU A 84 8.23 -17.43 -10.43
CA GLU A 84 6.79 -17.60 -10.56
C GLU A 84 6.06 -17.66 -9.20
N LYS A 85 6.78 -17.99 -8.11
CA LYS A 85 6.26 -18.02 -6.74
C LYS A 85 6.30 -16.65 -6.04
N VAL A 86 6.79 -15.61 -6.72
CA VAL A 86 6.77 -14.24 -6.20
C VAL A 86 5.38 -13.64 -6.38
N ILE A 87 4.80 -13.10 -5.32
CA ILE A 87 3.54 -12.36 -5.30
C ILE A 87 3.87 -10.93 -4.88
N PHE A 88 3.39 -9.97 -5.66
CA PHE A 88 3.52 -8.55 -5.34
C PHE A 88 2.17 -8.03 -4.84
N SER A 89 2.21 -7.22 -3.78
CA SER A 89 1.04 -6.53 -3.23
C SER A 89 1.39 -5.08 -2.96
N ALA A 90 0.39 -4.20 -2.99
CA ALA A 90 0.54 -2.80 -2.65
C ALA A 90 -0.24 -2.48 -1.37
N THR A 91 0.23 -1.52 -0.58
CA THR A 91 -0.54 -0.97 0.57
C THR A 91 -1.65 -0.01 0.13
N HIS A 92 -1.65 0.38 -1.13
CA HIS A 92 -2.58 1.34 -1.71
C HIS A 92 -2.39 2.77 -1.18
N THR A 93 -1.14 3.20 -0.99
CA THR A 93 -0.83 4.61 -0.70
C THR A 93 -1.12 5.50 -1.92
N HIS A 94 -1.82 6.60 -1.67
CA HIS A 94 -2.17 7.61 -2.68
C HIS A 94 -1.15 8.75 -2.75
N THR A 95 0.01 8.58 -2.14
CA THR A 95 1.13 9.54 -2.18
C THR A 95 2.44 8.86 -2.57
N GLY A 96 2.37 7.73 -3.29
CA GLY A 96 3.52 7.10 -3.96
C GLY A 96 3.74 7.61 -5.39
N PRO A 97 4.90 7.35 -6.01
CA PRO A 97 5.22 7.76 -7.37
C PRO A 97 4.33 7.09 -8.42
N VAL A 98 4.12 7.75 -9.56
CA VAL A 98 3.78 7.06 -10.81
C VAL A 98 5.07 6.41 -11.34
N TYR A 99 5.06 5.10 -11.54
CA TYR A 99 6.27 4.31 -11.85
C TYR A 99 6.12 3.36 -13.05
N TYR A 100 4.94 3.33 -13.67
CA TYR A 100 4.64 2.59 -14.89
C TYR A 100 3.77 3.45 -15.79
N GLU A 101 3.68 3.08 -17.07
CA GLU A 101 2.80 3.77 -18.00
C GLU A 101 1.34 3.44 -17.67
N GLU A 102 0.63 4.37 -17.05
CA GLU A 102 -0.76 4.17 -16.65
C GLU A 102 -1.69 4.34 -17.85
N ILE A 103 -2.55 3.34 -18.12
CA ILE A 103 -3.80 3.60 -18.82
C ILE A 103 -4.68 4.37 -17.83
N LYS A 104 -4.61 5.72 -17.87
CA LYS A 104 -5.31 6.57 -16.89
C LYS A 104 -6.75 6.07 -16.72
N SER A 105 -7.15 5.78 -15.49
CA SER A 105 -8.51 5.33 -15.15
C SER A 105 -9.58 6.29 -15.70
N LEU A 106 -9.22 7.57 -15.83
CA LEU A 106 -10.00 8.61 -16.48
C LEU A 106 -10.27 8.36 -17.96
N HIS A 107 -9.37 7.73 -18.71
CA HIS A 107 -9.63 7.33 -20.10
C HIS A 107 -10.67 6.21 -20.20
N VAL A 108 -10.75 5.34 -19.19
CA VAL A 108 -11.84 4.36 -19.09
C VAL A 108 -13.13 5.04 -18.67
N ALA A 109 -13.10 5.88 -17.63
CA ALA A 109 -14.27 6.67 -17.19
C ALA A 109 -14.80 7.61 -18.28
N ALA A 110 -13.91 8.16 -19.11
CA ALA A 110 -14.24 9.02 -20.25
C ALA A 110 -15.13 8.31 -21.27
N ARG A 111 -15.03 6.97 -21.41
CA ARG A 111 -15.90 6.18 -22.29
C ARG A 111 -17.37 6.18 -21.83
N TYR A 112 -17.61 6.49 -20.57
CA TYR A 112 -18.94 6.53 -19.95
C TYR A 112 -19.43 7.96 -19.69
N LEU A 113 -18.66 8.98 -20.09
CA LEU A 113 -19.12 10.36 -19.98
C LEU A 113 -20.22 10.66 -21.01
N PRO A 114 -21.21 11.52 -20.66
CA PRO A 114 -22.21 12.01 -21.61
C PRO A 114 -21.57 12.62 -22.87
N PRO A 115 -22.23 12.52 -24.05
CA PRO A 115 -21.76 13.16 -25.27
C PRO A 115 -21.51 14.66 -25.05
N GLY A 116 -20.28 15.11 -25.36
CA GLY A 116 -19.87 16.53 -25.25
C GLY A 116 -19.05 16.88 -24.01
N ILE A 117 -18.97 16.01 -23.00
CA ILE A 117 -18.04 16.19 -21.88
C ILE A 117 -16.70 15.53 -22.25
N ARG A 118 -15.65 16.35 -22.37
CA ARG A 118 -14.28 15.85 -22.54
C ARG A 118 -13.51 16.07 -21.25
N PHE A 119 -12.76 15.05 -20.81
CA PHE A 119 -11.71 15.25 -19.83
C PHE A 119 -10.68 16.20 -20.44
N LYS A 120 -10.44 17.33 -19.77
CA LYS A 120 -9.30 18.17 -20.06
C LYS A 120 -8.11 17.55 -19.35
N GLU A 121 -7.24 16.87 -20.11
CA GLU A 121 -5.89 16.65 -19.61
C GLU A 121 -5.25 18.02 -19.43
N THR A 122 -5.16 18.48 -18.19
CA THR A 122 -4.23 19.56 -17.88
C THR A 122 -2.85 18.95 -18.08
N ALA A 123 -2.25 19.22 -19.24
CA ALA A 123 -0.81 19.19 -19.37
C ALA A 123 -0.30 20.25 -18.40
N GLU A 124 -0.03 19.84 -17.17
CA GLU A 124 0.77 20.64 -16.27
C GLU A 124 2.19 20.62 -16.83
N ASP A 125 2.84 21.79 -16.85
CA ASP A 125 4.27 21.86 -17.18
C ASP A 125 5.02 21.12 -16.06
N ILE A 126 5.41 19.88 -16.33
CA ILE A 126 6.19 19.06 -15.40
C ILE A 126 7.66 19.47 -15.55
N PRO A 127 8.31 19.98 -14.48
CA PRO A 127 9.73 20.33 -14.54
C PRO A 127 10.63 19.12 -14.86
N ASP A 128 11.75 19.36 -15.55
CA ASP A 128 12.68 18.31 -16.01
C ASP A 128 13.32 17.51 -14.86
N GLU A 129 13.42 18.10 -13.66
CA GLU A 129 13.91 17.44 -12.46
C GLU A 129 12.93 16.40 -11.87
N VAL A 130 11.65 16.47 -12.24
CA VAL A 130 10.64 15.53 -11.79
C VAL A 130 10.85 14.19 -12.49
N TRP A 131 11.06 13.14 -11.72
CA TRP A 131 11.14 11.78 -12.25
C TRP A 131 9.75 11.31 -12.68
N MET A 132 9.72 10.87 -13.94
CA MET A 132 8.58 10.28 -14.61
C MET A 132 8.72 8.74 -14.60
N PRO A 133 7.71 7.98 -15.07
CA PRO A 133 7.72 6.52 -15.00
C PRO A 133 8.97 5.84 -15.60
N ASP A 134 9.58 6.44 -16.62
CA ASP A 134 10.82 5.97 -17.26
C ASP A 134 12.03 5.98 -16.32
N ARG A 135 12.05 6.83 -15.29
CA ARG A 135 13.08 6.85 -14.25
C ARG A 135 12.63 6.15 -12.96
N CYS A 136 11.40 6.40 -12.52
CA CYS A 136 10.84 5.81 -11.31
C CYS A 136 10.74 4.28 -11.41
N GLY A 137 10.23 3.76 -12.53
CA GLY A 137 10.02 2.33 -12.74
C GLY A 137 11.32 1.53 -12.60
N PRO A 138 12.36 1.78 -13.42
CA PRO A 138 13.63 1.07 -13.30
C PRO A 138 14.25 1.17 -11.91
N TYR A 139 14.25 2.35 -11.28
CA TYR A 139 14.77 2.52 -9.93
C TYR A 139 14.04 1.63 -8.91
N ILE A 140 12.71 1.68 -8.88
CA ILE A 140 11.92 0.88 -7.93
C ILE A 140 12.08 -0.61 -8.22
N ALA A 141 12.11 -1.03 -9.49
CA ALA A 141 12.27 -2.42 -9.89
C ALA A 141 13.62 -3.01 -9.39
N GLU A 142 14.68 -2.22 -9.50
CA GLU A 142 16.01 -2.55 -9.00
C GLU A 142 16.01 -2.76 -7.48
N ARG A 143 15.40 -1.85 -6.71
CA ARG A 143 15.29 -1.96 -5.26
C ARG A 143 14.47 -3.19 -4.84
N ILE A 144 13.35 -3.44 -5.51
CA ILE A 144 12.50 -4.62 -5.24
C ILE A 144 13.29 -5.91 -5.50
N CYS A 145 13.99 -5.99 -6.64
CA CYS A 145 14.82 -7.14 -6.96
C CYS A 145 15.86 -7.42 -5.86
N GLU A 146 16.56 -6.38 -5.38
CA GLU A 146 17.49 -6.50 -4.26
C GLU A 146 16.81 -7.06 -3.00
N ALA A 147 15.68 -6.48 -2.57
CA ALA A 147 14.98 -6.96 -1.38
C ALA A 147 14.56 -8.43 -1.51
N VAL A 148 14.06 -8.84 -2.68
CA VAL A 148 13.65 -10.21 -2.95
C VAL A 148 14.85 -11.16 -2.88
N CYS A 149 15.96 -10.81 -3.53
CA CYS A 149 17.19 -11.61 -3.49
C CYS A 149 17.75 -11.72 -2.06
N VAL A 150 17.71 -10.63 -1.28
CA VAL A 150 18.18 -10.60 0.12
C VAL A 150 17.30 -11.47 1.02
N ALA A 151 15.97 -11.35 0.92
CA ALA A 151 15.05 -12.20 1.70
C ALA A 151 15.24 -13.67 1.35
N TRP A 152 15.40 -13.98 0.06
CA TRP A 152 15.75 -15.32 -0.40
C TRP A 152 17.07 -15.76 0.27
N ALA A 153 18.19 -15.09 0.06
CA ALA A 153 19.49 -15.52 0.61
C ALA A 153 19.51 -15.68 2.15
N ARG A 154 18.63 -14.99 2.89
CA ARG A 154 18.52 -15.06 4.35
C ARG A 154 17.61 -16.16 4.90
N ARG A 155 17.02 -17.01 4.06
CA ARG A 155 16.15 -18.11 4.52
C ARG A 155 16.90 -19.01 5.52
N GLY A 156 16.29 -19.23 6.68
CA GLY A 156 16.80 -20.15 7.71
C GLY A 156 15.65 -20.74 8.53
N PRO A 157 15.91 -21.74 9.39
CA PRO A 157 14.85 -22.42 10.15
C PRO A 157 13.99 -21.42 10.93
N ALA A 158 12.68 -21.49 10.72
CA ALA A 158 11.74 -20.53 11.29
C ALA A 158 10.39 -21.19 11.62
N SER A 159 9.61 -20.49 12.43
CA SER A 159 8.24 -20.85 12.80
C SER A 159 7.32 -19.66 12.60
N ILE A 160 6.04 -19.94 12.39
CA ILE A 160 5.00 -18.93 12.24
C ILE A 160 3.98 -19.05 13.37
N SER A 161 3.39 -17.92 13.77
CA SER A 161 2.31 -17.89 14.75
C SER A 161 1.18 -16.98 14.23
N PRO A 162 0.01 -17.54 13.88
CA PRO A 162 -1.15 -16.74 13.52
C PRO A 162 -1.72 -16.04 14.76
N SER A 163 -2.20 -14.82 14.58
CA SER A 163 -2.89 -14.04 15.60
C SER A 163 -3.96 -13.17 14.96
N PHE A 164 -4.82 -12.61 15.79
CA PHE A 164 -5.91 -11.75 15.36
C PHE A 164 -6.05 -10.58 16.34
N GLY A 165 -6.07 -9.37 15.81
CA GLY A 165 -6.31 -8.13 16.54
C GLY A 165 -7.56 -7.41 16.05
N ARG A 166 -7.91 -6.31 16.73
CA ARG A 166 -8.90 -5.36 16.23
C ARG A 166 -8.38 -3.94 16.31
N ALA A 167 -8.54 -3.20 15.23
CA ALA A 167 -8.28 -1.77 15.16
C ALA A 167 -9.30 -1.11 14.23
N VAL A 168 -9.86 0.02 14.64
CA VAL A 168 -10.75 0.80 13.77
C VAL A 168 -9.89 1.59 12.80
N VAL A 169 -9.79 1.09 11.56
CA VAL A 169 -9.02 1.72 10.48
C VAL A 169 -9.95 2.10 9.33
N GLY A 170 -10.59 1.13 8.69
CA GLY A 170 -11.48 1.33 7.56
C GLY A 170 -12.90 1.71 7.97
N HIS A 171 -13.52 2.57 7.16
CA HIS A 171 -14.92 2.94 7.20
C HIS A 171 -15.50 2.86 5.80
N CYS A 172 -16.76 2.44 5.67
CA CYS A 172 -17.43 2.45 4.36
C CYS A 172 -17.46 3.87 3.79
N ARG A 173 -16.95 4.02 2.56
CA ARG A 173 -16.90 5.30 1.83
C ARG A 173 -18.06 5.51 0.86
N ARG A 174 -19.08 4.65 0.90
CA ARG A 174 -20.23 4.70 -0.01
C ARG A 174 -21.50 5.07 0.75
N VAL A 175 -22.00 6.27 0.46
CA VAL A 175 -23.20 6.85 1.11
C VAL A 175 -24.41 6.62 0.22
N VAL A 176 -25.51 6.13 0.78
CA VAL A 176 -26.77 5.86 0.09
C VAL A 176 -27.84 6.87 0.52
N TYR A 177 -28.65 7.29 -0.44
CA TYR A 177 -29.72 8.28 -0.26
C TYR A 177 -31.12 7.65 -0.38
N ASP A 178 -32.16 8.40 -0.02
CA ASP A 178 -33.57 7.95 -0.08
C ASP A 178 -34.14 7.78 -1.49
N ASP A 179 -33.43 8.26 -2.52
CA ASP A 179 -33.73 8.07 -3.95
C ASP A 179 -33.03 6.84 -4.56
N ASP A 180 -32.50 5.96 -3.71
CA ASP A 180 -31.70 4.76 -4.06
C ASP A 180 -30.38 5.05 -4.78
N SER A 181 -29.95 6.32 -4.88
CA SER A 181 -28.62 6.65 -5.39
C SER A 181 -27.53 6.40 -4.34
N ALA A 182 -26.31 6.08 -4.81
CA ALA A 182 -25.14 5.89 -3.97
C ALA A 182 -23.94 6.71 -4.48
N LYS A 183 -23.18 7.29 -3.57
CA LYS A 183 -22.03 8.15 -3.89
C LYS A 183 -20.80 7.79 -3.05
N MET A 184 -19.70 7.51 -3.75
CA MET A 184 -18.38 7.42 -3.11
C MET A 184 -17.99 8.79 -2.56
N TYR A 185 -17.61 8.83 -1.28
CA TYR A 185 -17.35 10.06 -0.53
C TYR A 185 -18.54 11.04 -0.53
N GLY A 186 -19.77 10.52 -0.56
CA GLY A 186 -20.99 11.29 -0.35
C GLY A 186 -21.04 11.97 1.02
N THR A 187 -21.98 12.91 1.19
CA THR A 187 -22.22 13.57 2.49
C THR A 187 -23.35 12.86 3.25
N ALA A 188 -23.10 12.57 4.53
CA ALA A 188 -24.10 12.06 5.47
C ALA A 188 -24.85 13.20 6.20
N GLU A 189 -24.51 14.47 5.94
CA GLU A 189 -25.12 15.66 6.57
C GLU A 189 -26.33 16.20 5.79
N THR A 190 -27.01 15.35 5.02
CA THR A 190 -28.14 15.75 4.17
C THR A 190 -29.43 15.08 4.64
N VAL A 191 -30.57 15.75 4.43
CA VAL A 191 -31.87 15.24 4.87
C VAL A 191 -32.28 13.94 4.17
N ASN A 192 -31.75 13.69 2.99
CA ASN A 192 -31.99 12.49 2.20
C ASN A 192 -30.93 11.40 2.44
N PHE A 193 -29.98 11.59 3.37
CA PHE A 193 -29.08 10.52 3.79
C PHE A 193 -29.89 9.37 4.40
N ARG A 194 -29.64 8.15 3.93
CA ARG A 194 -30.29 6.94 4.45
C ARG A 194 -29.34 6.09 5.28
N GLU A 195 -28.23 5.67 4.68
CA GLU A 195 -27.29 4.71 5.28
C GLU A 195 -25.92 4.73 4.57
N LEU A 196 -24.95 4.01 5.13
CA LEU A 196 -23.76 3.59 4.39
C LEU A 196 -24.04 2.26 3.72
N GLU A 197 -23.57 2.08 2.48
CA GLU A 197 -23.86 0.89 1.66
C GLU A 197 -23.24 -0.39 2.23
N GLY A 198 -22.12 -0.25 2.95
CA GLY A 198 -21.35 -1.36 3.50
C GLY A 198 -20.99 -1.14 4.97
N GLY A 199 -20.58 -2.23 5.61
CA GLY A 199 -19.99 -2.18 6.94
C GLY A 199 -18.52 -1.74 6.93
N ASN A 200 -17.88 -1.86 8.07
CA ASN A 200 -16.44 -1.75 8.23
C ASN A 200 -15.86 -3.06 8.75
N ASP A 201 -14.64 -3.40 8.30
CA ASP A 201 -13.87 -4.48 8.87
C ASP A 201 -12.75 -3.93 9.75
N SER A 202 -12.90 -4.12 11.06
CA SER A 202 -11.90 -3.75 12.06
C SER A 202 -10.99 -4.91 12.46
N GLY A 203 -11.13 -6.08 11.82
CA GLY A 203 -10.24 -7.21 12.00
C GLY A 203 -8.85 -6.91 11.48
N ILE A 204 -7.84 -7.40 12.19
CA ILE A 204 -6.45 -7.35 11.76
C ILE A 204 -5.89 -8.76 11.84
N GLU A 205 -5.75 -9.42 10.70
CA GLU A 205 -5.10 -10.72 10.61
C GLU A 205 -3.58 -10.53 10.69
N LEU A 206 -2.95 -11.29 11.59
CA LEU A 206 -1.53 -11.19 11.88
C LEU A 206 -0.90 -12.56 11.70
N MET A 207 0.28 -12.59 11.11
CA MET A 207 1.15 -13.77 11.14
C MET A 207 2.54 -13.35 11.56
N TYR A 208 2.93 -13.71 12.77
CA TYR A 208 4.28 -13.47 13.28
C TYR A 208 5.24 -14.52 12.78
N VAL A 209 6.48 -14.11 12.54
CA VAL A 209 7.58 -14.97 12.10
C VAL A 209 8.68 -14.95 13.16
N PHE A 210 9.09 -16.14 13.59
CA PHE A 210 10.17 -16.33 14.55
C PHE A 210 11.25 -17.21 13.95
N GLY A 211 12.50 -16.75 13.99
CA GLY A 211 13.67 -17.52 13.58
C GLY A 211 14.17 -18.45 14.67
N ASP A 212 15.45 -18.81 14.59
CA ASP A 212 16.12 -19.62 15.60
C ASP A 212 16.00 -18.99 17.01
N GLN A 213 15.93 -19.84 18.02
CA GLN A 213 15.75 -19.46 19.43
C GLN A 213 14.54 -18.55 19.69
N LYS A 214 13.51 -18.60 18.83
CA LYS A 214 12.31 -17.75 18.87
C LYS A 214 12.61 -16.25 18.71
N LYS A 215 13.71 -15.87 18.04
CA LYS A 215 13.97 -14.46 17.71
C LYS A 215 12.84 -13.92 16.81
N PRO A 216 12.16 -12.82 17.16
CA PRO A 216 11.15 -12.22 16.30
C PRO A 216 11.83 -11.64 15.05
N LEU A 217 11.40 -12.07 13.87
CA LEU A 217 11.92 -11.59 12.57
C LEU A 217 10.99 -10.54 11.95
N GLY A 218 9.69 -10.69 12.15
CA GLY A 218 8.71 -9.81 11.54
C GLY A 218 7.28 -10.28 11.68
N ALA A 219 6.37 -9.55 11.04
CA ALA A 219 4.97 -9.92 10.94
C ALA A 219 4.38 -9.52 9.58
N LEU A 220 3.47 -10.35 9.09
CA LEU A 220 2.52 -9.96 8.05
C LEU A 220 1.28 -9.42 8.75
N VAL A 221 0.80 -8.26 8.29
CA VAL A 221 -0.32 -7.54 8.88
C VAL A 221 -1.31 -7.17 7.78
N ASN A 222 -2.50 -7.76 7.83
CA ASN A 222 -3.57 -7.48 6.87
C ASN A 222 -4.57 -6.49 7.45
N VAL A 223 -4.85 -5.44 6.68
CA VAL A 223 -5.82 -4.40 7.04
C VAL A 223 -6.77 -4.22 5.87
N ALA A 224 -8.07 -4.39 6.10
CA ALA A 224 -9.11 -4.17 5.08
C ALA A 224 -9.39 -2.68 4.85
N CYS A 225 -8.35 -1.88 4.61
CA CYS A 225 -8.46 -0.46 4.34
C CYS A 225 -7.23 0.00 3.54
N PRO A 226 -7.42 0.76 2.46
CA PRO A 226 -6.28 1.37 1.76
C PRO A 226 -5.59 2.44 2.62
N SER A 227 -4.30 2.67 2.35
CA SER A 227 -3.49 3.69 3.03
C SER A 227 -3.72 5.09 2.46
N GLN A 228 -4.83 5.71 2.88
CA GLN A 228 -5.37 6.95 2.30
C GLN A 228 -5.56 8.07 3.34
N CYS A 229 -4.84 8.05 4.47
CA CYS A 229 -4.90 9.12 5.45
C CYS A 229 -4.46 10.48 4.87
N VAL A 230 -3.47 10.47 3.99
CA VAL A 230 -2.89 11.67 3.34
C VAL A 230 -3.12 11.70 1.83
N GLU A 231 -4.19 11.05 1.35
CA GLU A 231 -4.44 10.76 -0.07
C GLU A 231 -4.40 11.95 -1.04
N GLY A 232 -4.62 13.17 -0.55
CA GLY A 232 -4.68 14.41 -1.34
C GLY A 232 -3.43 15.27 -1.28
N GLU A 233 -2.44 14.89 -0.46
CA GLU A 233 -1.27 15.71 -0.16
C GLU A 233 -0.25 15.73 -1.31
N ARG A 234 0.73 16.63 -1.22
CA ARG A 234 1.79 16.84 -2.22
C ARG A 234 3.18 16.46 -1.71
N TYR A 235 3.28 15.41 -0.90
CA TYR A 235 4.54 14.82 -0.44
C TYR A 235 4.48 13.31 -0.56
N ILE A 236 5.63 12.65 -0.62
CA ILE A 236 5.72 11.18 -0.61
C ILE A 236 5.50 10.67 0.81
N SER A 237 4.65 9.66 0.99
CA SER A 237 4.43 9.04 2.29
C SER A 237 4.00 7.58 2.15
N SER A 238 4.49 6.72 3.06
CA SER A 238 3.94 5.37 3.26
C SER A 238 2.64 5.38 4.07
N ASP A 239 2.11 6.58 4.37
CA ASP A 239 0.83 6.81 5.05
C ASP A 239 0.85 6.09 6.42
N TYR A 240 -0.27 5.52 6.88
CA TYR A 240 -0.31 4.96 8.25
C TYR A 240 0.70 3.83 8.47
N TRP A 241 1.19 3.18 7.41
CA TRP A 241 2.21 2.13 7.52
C TRP A 241 3.57 2.65 7.96
N GLY A 242 3.93 3.89 7.60
CA GLY A 242 5.18 4.51 8.05
C GLY A 242 5.25 4.57 9.57
N LYS A 243 4.26 5.20 10.21
CA LYS A 243 4.22 5.27 11.68
C LYS A 243 3.94 3.94 12.35
N ALA A 244 3.14 3.07 11.73
CA ALA A 244 2.94 1.72 12.27
C ALA A 244 4.28 1.00 12.38
N ARG A 245 5.13 1.07 11.34
CA ARG A 245 6.48 0.51 11.36
C ARG A 245 7.36 1.18 12.40
N ASP A 246 7.37 2.50 12.49
CA ASP A 246 8.17 3.22 13.49
C ASP A 246 7.82 2.78 14.92
N ARG A 247 6.51 2.69 15.23
CA ARG A 247 6.03 2.27 16.55
C ARG A 247 6.35 0.82 16.85
N VAL A 248 6.28 -0.07 15.85
CA VAL A 248 6.64 -1.48 16.00
C VAL A 248 8.15 -1.62 16.22
N LYS A 249 8.98 -0.94 15.41
CA LYS A 249 10.45 -0.98 15.53
C LYS A 249 10.93 -0.40 16.86
N ALA A 250 10.29 0.67 17.36
CA ALA A 250 10.57 1.20 18.68
C ALA A 250 10.37 0.18 19.82
N GLN A 251 9.53 -0.84 19.63
CA GLN A 251 9.27 -1.89 20.62
C GLN A 251 10.03 -3.19 20.35
N LEU A 252 10.20 -3.56 19.08
CA LEU A 252 10.72 -4.88 18.67
C LEU A 252 12.11 -4.83 18.01
N GLY A 253 12.67 -3.64 17.80
CA GLY A 253 13.97 -3.40 17.18
C GLY A 253 13.88 -3.09 15.68
N ASP A 254 14.91 -2.42 15.15
CA ASP A 254 14.96 -1.94 13.77
C ASP A 254 15.00 -3.07 12.71
N ASP A 255 15.47 -4.25 13.11
CA ASP A 255 15.53 -5.45 12.28
C ASP A 255 14.15 -6.10 12.08
N PHE A 256 13.12 -5.72 12.85
CA PHE A 256 11.80 -6.32 12.75
C PHE A 256 11.08 -5.84 11.48
N VAL A 257 10.75 -6.78 10.59
CA VAL A 257 10.13 -6.48 9.30
C VAL A 257 8.59 -6.53 9.42
N VAL A 258 7.92 -5.47 9.00
CA VAL A 258 6.46 -5.43 8.88
C VAL A 258 6.05 -5.43 7.41
N LEU A 259 5.37 -6.50 6.99
CA LEU A 259 4.72 -6.59 5.68
C LEU A 259 3.27 -6.12 5.83
N GLY A 260 2.98 -4.93 5.31
CA GLY A 260 1.63 -4.37 5.30
C GLY A 260 0.85 -4.84 4.08
N LEU A 261 -0.34 -5.38 4.30
CA LEU A 261 -1.26 -5.83 3.25
C LEU A 261 -2.53 -4.98 3.29
N CYS A 262 -2.97 -4.55 2.11
CA CYS A 262 -4.32 -4.04 1.92
C CYS A 262 -5.24 -5.22 1.57
N GLY A 263 -6.14 -5.56 2.49
CA GLY A 263 -7.18 -6.57 2.29
C GLY A 263 -8.29 -6.07 1.36
N ALA A 264 -9.51 -6.54 1.58
CA ALA A 264 -10.68 -6.13 0.80
C ALA A 264 -11.13 -4.69 1.12
N GLY A 265 -10.37 -3.69 0.63
CA GLY A 265 -10.56 -2.27 0.95
C GLY A 265 -11.29 -1.44 -0.12
N GLY A 266 -11.95 -2.06 -1.09
CA GLY A 266 -12.49 -1.37 -2.28
C GLY A 266 -13.57 -0.32 -1.98
N ASP A 267 -14.39 -0.54 -0.95
CA ASP A 267 -15.40 0.38 -0.46
C ASP A 267 -15.04 0.95 0.93
N GLN A 268 -13.80 0.76 1.38
CA GLN A 268 -13.29 1.23 2.66
C GLN A 268 -12.41 2.48 2.49
N SER A 269 -12.31 3.27 3.55
CA SER A 269 -11.45 4.46 3.65
C SER A 269 -11.06 4.71 5.10
N PRO A 270 -9.87 5.28 5.39
CA PRO A 270 -9.53 5.73 6.74
C PRO A 270 -10.36 6.94 7.21
N ARG A 271 -11.24 7.46 6.35
CA ARG A 271 -12.12 8.59 6.63
C ARG A 271 -13.50 8.11 7.11
N ASP A 272 -13.83 8.41 8.35
CA ASP A 272 -15.21 8.28 8.87
C ASP A 272 -16.10 9.38 8.27
N LEU A 273 -17.07 8.99 7.42
CA LEU A 273 -18.02 9.91 6.78
C LEU A 273 -19.18 10.33 7.68
N ILE A 274 -19.49 9.55 8.73
CA ILE A 274 -20.58 9.83 9.67
C ILE A 274 -20.14 10.84 10.71
N ARG A 275 -18.93 10.66 11.26
CA ARG A 275 -18.34 11.56 12.28
C ARG A 275 -17.51 12.67 11.66
N ARG A 276 -17.71 12.93 10.36
CA ARG A 276 -17.04 13.98 9.60
C ARG A 276 -17.56 15.35 10.03
N SER A 277 -16.97 15.94 11.08
CA SER A 277 -17.30 17.31 11.44
C SER A 277 -16.57 18.31 10.54
N ALA A 278 -17.30 19.20 9.87
CA ALA A 278 -16.71 20.38 9.22
C ALA A 278 -15.94 21.28 10.21
N ASN A 279 -16.29 21.22 11.51
CA ASN A 279 -15.58 21.86 12.61
C ASN A 279 -14.76 20.84 13.40
N LYS A 280 -13.46 20.73 13.10
CA LYS A 280 -12.52 19.82 13.79
C LYS A 280 -12.59 19.90 15.33
N LYS A 281 -13.01 21.05 15.89
CA LYS A 281 -13.18 21.28 17.34
C LYS A 281 -14.26 20.43 18.04
N ARG A 282 -15.23 19.87 17.31
CA ARG A 282 -16.31 19.04 17.89
C ARG A 282 -15.99 17.54 17.89
N ARG A 283 -14.90 17.12 17.26
CA ARG A 283 -14.52 15.71 17.19
C ARG A 283 -13.71 15.34 18.43
N THR A 284 -14.22 14.43 19.24
CA THR A 284 -13.53 13.89 20.43
C THR A 284 -13.01 12.47 20.20
N ASP A 285 -13.43 11.80 19.13
CA ASP A 285 -12.93 10.49 18.73
C ASP A 285 -11.61 10.59 17.96
N PRO A 286 -10.71 9.61 18.11
CA PRO A 286 -9.47 9.55 17.33
C PRO A 286 -9.76 9.55 15.82
N ASN A 287 -8.97 10.31 15.07
CA ASN A 287 -9.03 10.38 13.62
C ASN A 287 -7.63 10.18 13.05
N MET A 288 -7.46 9.34 12.04
CA MET A 288 -6.19 9.23 11.32
C MET A 288 -6.16 10.10 10.06
N PHE A 289 -7.32 10.40 9.47
CA PHE A 289 -7.41 11.13 8.22
C PHE A 289 -6.90 12.58 8.34
N GLY A 290 -5.90 12.94 7.52
CA GLY A 290 -5.32 14.28 7.43
C GLY A 290 -4.56 14.73 8.70
N LEU A 291 -4.06 13.78 9.50
CA LEU A 291 -3.10 14.06 10.55
C LEU A 291 -1.68 14.03 9.97
N ASP A 292 -0.81 14.89 10.50
CA ASP A 292 0.60 14.90 10.12
C ASP A 292 1.26 13.57 10.49
N GLY A 293 1.83 12.92 9.48
CA GLY A 293 2.43 11.61 9.61
C GLY A 293 1.42 10.53 9.97
N ALA A 294 0.21 10.56 9.42
CA ALA A 294 -0.74 9.45 9.54
C ALA A 294 -0.83 8.62 8.27
#